data_AF-A0A6W0Q5A5-F1
#
_entry.id   AF-A0A6W0Q5A5-F1
#
_cell.length_a   1.000
_cell.length_b   1.000
_cell.length_c   1.000
_cell.angle_alpha   90.00
_cell.angle_beta   90.00
_cell.angle_gamma   90.00
#
_symmetry.space_group_name_H-M   'P 1'
#
loop_
_entity.id
_entity.type
_entity.pdbx_description
1 polymer ?
#
loop_
_entity_poly.entity_id
_entity_poly.type
_entity_poly.pdbx_seq_one_letter_code
_entity_poly.pdbx_strand_id
1 'polypeptide(L)'
;MDNIDEAIGIIQRLTDEGRLTIATYEVPTAPTGSKFQGKGVLFTGIRDAQLETQIIAEGGEIKSGISSAVHILVCKDVNTSSGKAKKAREMGIEIIDVLELRRRLL
;
A
#
# COMPACT_ATOMS: atom_id res chain seq x y z
N MET A 1 12.60 34.43 -16.41
CA MET A 1 11.89 33.14 -16.51
C MET A 1 11.57 32.73 -15.10
N ASP A 2 10.34 32.28 -14.84
CA ASP A 2 9.98 31.75 -13.54
C ASP A 2 10.72 30.43 -13.33
N ASN A 3 11.30 30.22 -12.14
CA ASN A 3 12.00 28.99 -11.80
C ASN A 3 11.08 27.75 -11.94
N ILE A 4 9.76 27.96 -11.84
CA ILE A 4 8.75 26.91 -12.04
C ILE A 4 8.66 26.49 -13.51
N ASP A 5 8.66 27.44 -14.44
CA ASP A 5 8.54 27.14 -15.88
C ASP A 5 9.75 26.34 -16.38
N GLU A 6 10.94 26.68 -15.91
CA GLU A 6 12.17 25.95 -16.25
C GLU A 6 12.13 24.51 -15.71
N ALA A 7 11.68 24.33 -14.47
CA ALA A 7 11.53 23.00 -13.87
C ALA A 7 10.50 22.14 -14.63
N ILE A 8 9.36 22.72 -15.03
CA ILE A 8 8.36 22.03 -15.85
C ILE A 8 8.96 21.59 -17.19
N GLY A 9 9.72 22.47 -17.86
CA GLY A 9 10.37 22.15 -19.12
C GLY A 9 11.37 20.98 -19.01
N ILE A 10 12.14 20.94 -17.92
CA ILE A 10 13.06 19.82 -17.64
C ILE A 10 12.29 18.52 -17.44
N ILE A 11 11.22 18.54 -16.62
CA ILE A 11 10.39 17.36 -16.35
C ILE A 11 9.77 16.83 -17.64
N GLN A 12 9.18 17.72 -18.45
CA GLN A 12 8.57 17.35 -19.73
C GLN A 12 9.58 16.68 -20.66
N ARG A 13 10.78 17.27 -20.81
CA ARG A 13 11.84 16.70 -21.64
C ARG A 13 12.26 15.30 -21.18
N LEU A 14 12.39 15.10 -19.87
CA LEU A 14 12.76 13.79 -19.32
C LEU A 14 11.66 12.73 -19.54
N THR A 15 10.40 13.15 -19.51
CA THR A 15 9.26 12.27 -19.84
C THR A 15 9.22 11.93 -21.32
N ASP A 16 9.41 12.91 -22.21
CA ASP A 16 9.41 12.69 -23.66
C ASP A 16 10.59 11.81 -24.12
N GLU A 17 11.75 11.94 -23.47
CA GLU A 17 12.93 11.08 -23.68
C GLU A 17 12.76 9.66 -23.10
N GLY A 18 11.64 9.36 -22.42
CA GLY A 18 11.41 8.08 -21.75
C GLY A 18 12.31 7.82 -20.55
N ARG A 19 12.99 8.85 -20.03
CA ARG A 19 13.91 8.78 -18.89
C ARG A 19 13.20 8.93 -17.54
N LEU A 20 11.97 9.42 -17.58
CA LEU A 20 11.10 9.60 -16.41
C LEU A 20 9.68 9.18 -16.76
N THR A 21 9.08 8.33 -15.92
CA THR A 21 7.64 8.02 -15.99
C THR A 21 6.96 8.61 -14.77
N ILE A 22 5.89 9.37 -15.00
CA ILE A 22 5.05 9.93 -13.95
C ILE A 22 3.76 9.15 -13.92
N ALA A 23 3.43 8.54 -12.78
CA ALA A 23 2.16 7.89 -12.57
C ALA A 23 1.10 8.92 -12.12
N THR A 24 -0.10 8.81 -12.64
CA THR A 24 -1.26 9.56 -12.13
C THR A 24 -1.55 9.10 -10.70
N TYR A 25 -1.73 10.04 -9.78
CA TYR A 25 -2.22 9.77 -8.43
C TYR A 25 -3.70 10.12 -8.37
N GLU A 26 -4.55 9.11 -8.19
CA GLU A 26 -5.95 9.34 -7.85
C GLU A 26 -6.04 9.68 -6.37
N VAL A 27 -6.64 10.84 -6.07
CA VAL A 27 -6.89 11.24 -4.68
C VAL A 27 -7.85 10.22 -4.07
N PRO A 28 -7.50 9.59 -2.92
CA PRO A 28 -8.39 8.65 -2.25
C PRO A 28 -9.72 9.34 -1.94
N THR A 29 -10.81 8.76 -2.44
CA THR A 29 -12.16 9.19 -2.11
C THR A 29 -12.50 8.78 -0.68
N ALA A 30 -13.51 9.41 -0.08
CA ALA A 30 -13.94 9.08 1.27
C ALA A 30 -14.29 7.58 1.37
N PRO A 31 -13.94 6.90 2.49
CA PRO A 31 -14.30 5.49 2.70
C PRO A 31 -15.80 5.27 2.54
N THR A 32 -16.18 4.19 1.86
CA THR A 32 -17.57 3.74 1.72
C THR A 32 -17.98 2.79 2.83
N GLY A 33 -17.01 2.24 3.56
CA GLY A 33 -17.20 1.33 4.69
C GLY A 33 -16.25 1.66 5.85
N SER A 34 -16.20 0.75 6.83
CA SER A 34 -15.45 0.96 8.07
C SER A 34 -14.83 -0.32 8.65
N LYS A 35 -14.86 -1.45 7.94
CA LYS A 35 -14.33 -2.74 8.44
C LYS A 35 -12.84 -2.66 8.80
N PHE A 36 -12.10 -1.77 8.13
CA PHE A 36 -10.66 -1.55 8.32
C PHE A 36 -10.34 -0.17 8.91
N GLN A 37 -11.33 0.54 9.46
CA GLN A 37 -11.11 1.88 10.01
C GLN A 37 -10.00 1.89 11.06
N GLY A 38 -9.01 2.76 10.85
CA GLY A 38 -7.84 2.89 11.74
C GLY A 38 -6.84 1.74 11.66
N LYS A 39 -6.97 0.82 10.69
CA LYS A 39 -6.04 -0.29 10.48
C LYS A 39 -5.07 0.04 9.34
N GLY A 40 -3.78 -0.05 9.66
CA GLY A 40 -2.71 -0.09 8.66
C GLY A 40 -2.46 -1.52 8.19
N VAL A 41 -2.58 -1.77 6.90
CA VAL A 41 -2.39 -3.09 6.27
C VAL A 41 -1.13 -3.06 5.42
N LEU A 42 -0.25 -4.03 5.60
CA LEU A 42 1.00 -4.17 4.84
C LEU A 42 0.97 -5.48 4.06
N PHE A 43 1.19 -5.42 2.74
CA PHE A 43 1.38 -6.60 1.92
C PHE A 43 2.86 -7.00 1.84
N THR A 44 3.13 -8.31 1.82
CA THR A 44 4.46 -8.85 1.55
C THR A 44 4.42 -10.04 0.59
N GLY A 45 5.23 -10.00 -0.47
CA GLY A 45 5.29 -11.04 -1.49
C GLY A 45 4.04 -11.16 -2.37
N ILE A 46 3.11 -10.21 -2.28
CA ILE A 46 1.86 -10.13 -3.03
C ILE A 46 1.70 -8.68 -3.52
N ARG A 47 1.15 -8.53 -4.72
CA ARG A 47 0.61 -7.28 -5.23
C ARG A 47 -0.80 -7.59 -5.74
N ASP A 48 -1.81 -7.08 -5.06
CA ASP A 48 -3.21 -7.25 -5.46
C ASP A 48 -3.91 -5.90 -5.32
N ALA A 49 -3.92 -5.15 -6.42
CA ALA A 49 -4.44 -3.79 -6.44
C ALA A 49 -5.94 -3.75 -6.08
N GLN A 50 -6.70 -4.80 -6.40
CA GLN A 50 -8.12 -4.86 -6.08
C GLN A 50 -8.34 -4.96 -4.57
N LEU A 51 -7.57 -5.81 -3.88
CA LEU A 51 -7.65 -5.93 -2.43
C LEU A 51 -7.18 -4.65 -1.73
N GLU A 52 -6.15 -3.98 -2.25
CA GLU A 52 -5.72 -2.67 -1.75
C GLU A 52 -6.85 -1.64 -1.84
N THR A 53 -7.52 -1.53 -2.99
CA THR A 53 -8.68 -0.64 -3.18
C THR A 53 -9.81 -0.98 -2.22
N GLN A 54 -10.12 -2.27 -2.01
CA GLN A 54 -11.19 -2.67 -1.08
C GLN A 54 -10.86 -2.33 0.37
N ILE A 55 -9.61 -2.52 0.80
CA ILE A 55 -9.17 -2.11 2.14
C ILE A 55 -9.31 -0.59 2.33
N ILE A 56 -8.92 0.20 1.33
CA ILE A 56 -9.04 1.66 1.36
C ILE A 56 -10.51 2.07 1.42
N ALA A 57 -11.36 1.45 0.61
CA ALA A 57 -12.81 1.68 0.63
C ALA A 57 -13.43 1.39 2.01
N GLU A 58 -12.89 0.40 2.74
CA GLU A 58 -13.28 0.05 4.10
C GLU A 58 -12.58 0.87 5.20
N GLY A 59 -11.92 1.98 4.84
CA GLY A 59 -11.30 2.92 5.78
C GLY A 59 -9.93 2.51 6.30
N GLY A 60 -9.33 1.48 5.69
CA GLY A 60 -7.96 1.05 5.98
C GLY A 60 -6.91 1.85 5.22
N GLU A 61 -5.66 1.73 5.66
CA GLU A 61 -4.52 2.38 5.03
C GLU A 61 -3.49 1.35 4.56
N ILE A 62 -3.07 1.42 3.30
CA ILE A 62 -2.00 0.58 2.78
C ILE A 62 -0.64 1.15 3.17
N LYS A 63 0.16 0.34 3.87
CA LYS A 63 1.51 0.70 4.30
C LYS A 63 2.53 0.08 3.35
N SER A 64 3.63 0.81 3.12
CA SER A 64 4.74 0.35 2.27
C SER A 64 5.85 -0.36 3.05
N GLY A 65 5.88 -0.20 4.36
CA GLY A 65 6.93 -0.73 5.24
C GLY A 65 6.43 -1.11 6.63
N ILE A 66 7.17 -2.03 7.26
CA ILE A 66 6.88 -2.50 8.62
C ILE A 66 7.18 -1.38 9.63
N SER A 67 6.17 -0.98 10.40
CA SER A 67 6.22 0.10 11.38
C SER A 67 5.17 -0.12 12.47
N SER A 68 5.16 0.70 13.51
CA SER A 68 4.13 0.66 14.56
C SER A 68 2.72 0.98 14.06
N ALA A 69 2.59 1.63 12.90
CA ALA A 69 1.31 1.90 12.26
C ALA A 69 0.74 0.69 11.50
N VAL A 70 1.50 -0.40 11.38
CA VAL A 70 1.05 -1.65 10.75
C VAL A 70 0.36 -2.50 11.79
N HIS A 71 -0.88 -2.88 11.50
CA HIS A 71 -1.72 -3.71 12.36
C HIS A 71 -1.90 -5.12 11.79
N ILE A 72 -1.88 -5.24 10.45
CA ILE A 72 -2.08 -6.50 9.73
C ILE A 72 -1.01 -6.64 8.66
N LEU A 73 -0.30 -7.76 8.64
CA LEU A 73 0.60 -8.18 7.58
C LEU A 73 -0.08 -9.27 6.73
N VAL A 74 -0.27 -9.00 5.46
CA VAL A 74 -0.87 -9.94 4.50
C VAL A 74 0.24 -10.59 3.67
N CYS A 75 0.26 -11.92 3.66
CA CYS A 75 1.30 -12.70 2.98
C CYS A 75 0.70 -13.92 2.27
N LYS A 76 1.47 -14.59 1.39
CA LYS A 76 1.00 -15.82 0.73
C LYS A 76 0.94 -17.01 1.68
N ASP A 77 1.89 -17.06 2.59
CA ASP A 77 2.04 -18.10 3.60
C ASP A 77 2.37 -17.43 4.94
N VAL A 78 1.48 -17.61 5.91
CA VAL A 78 1.59 -17.07 7.27
C VAL A 78 2.84 -17.55 8.00
N ASN A 79 3.43 -18.68 7.59
CA ASN A 79 4.64 -19.26 8.16
C ASN A 79 5.93 -18.77 7.49
N THR A 80 5.85 -17.84 6.54
CA THR A 80 7.03 -17.33 5.83
C THR A 80 8.09 -16.76 6.78
N SER A 81 9.36 -17.03 6.47
CA SER A 81 10.52 -16.59 7.24
C SER A 81 11.14 -15.28 6.73
N SER A 82 10.43 -14.54 5.87
CA SER A 82 10.87 -13.23 5.37
C SER A 82 11.18 -12.24 6.50
N GLY A 83 12.08 -11.30 6.26
CA GLY A 83 12.45 -10.28 7.25
C GLY A 83 11.26 -9.46 7.76
N LYS A 84 10.29 -9.15 6.89
CA LYS A 84 9.04 -8.46 7.26
C LYS A 84 8.16 -9.32 8.17
N ALA A 85 8.02 -10.61 7.90
CA ALA A 85 7.22 -11.52 8.71
C ALA A 85 7.86 -11.80 10.07
N LYS A 86 9.18 -11.95 10.15
CA LYS A 86 9.90 -12.06 11.43
C LYS A 86 9.66 -10.83 12.31
N LYS A 87 9.89 -9.63 11.75
CA LYS A 87 9.67 -8.37 12.46
C LYS A 87 8.20 -8.16 12.87
N ALA A 88 7.25 -8.55 12.02
CA ALA A 88 5.84 -8.51 12.38
C ALA A 88 5.51 -9.39 13.60
N ARG A 89 6.04 -10.63 13.65
CA ARG A 89 5.86 -11.52 14.82
C ARG A 89 6.48 -10.94 16.08
N GLU A 90 7.69 -10.39 15.99
CA GLU A 90 8.37 -9.73 17.12
C GLU A 90 7.57 -8.54 17.66
N MET A 91 6.92 -7.79 16.77
CA MET A 91 6.07 -6.65 17.13
C MET A 91 4.65 -7.05 17.55
N GLY A 92 4.28 -8.33 17.51
CA GLY A 92 2.92 -8.80 17.80
C GLY A 92 1.89 -8.36 16.74
N ILE A 93 2.33 -8.02 15.54
CA ILE A 93 1.46 -7.66 14.41
C ILE A 93 0.77 -8.93 13.91
N GLU A 94 -0.53 -8.83 13.63
CA GLU A 94 -1.32 -9.93 13.10
C GLU A 94 -0.84 -10.32 11.69
N ILE A 95 -0.62 -11.61 11.44
CA ILE A 95 -0.21 -12.12 10.14
C ILE A 95 -1.31 -13.01 9.58
N ILE A 96 -1.83 -12.66 8.41
CA ILE A 96 -2.89 -13.40 7.73
C ILE A 96 -2.51 -13.71 6.28
N ASP A 97 -3.20 -14.70 5.70
CA ASP A 97 -3.13 -14.97 4.27
C ASP A 97 -4.18 -14.18 3.47
N VAL A 98 -4.11 -14.29 2.15
CA VAL A 98 -5.06 -13.63 1.23
C VAL A 98 -6.48 -14.14 1.41
N LEU A 99 -6.64 -15.42 1.76
CA LEU A 99 -7.96 -16.03 1.93
C LEU A 99 -8.68 -15.44 3.14
N GLU A 100 -7.95 -15.29 4.25
CA GLU A 100 -8.43 -14.64 5.45
C GLU A 100 -8.73 -13.16 5.22
N LEU A 101 -7.86 -12.44 4.49
CA LEU A 101 -8.14 -11.06 4.11
C LEU A 101 -9.46 -10.95 3.33
N ARG A 102 -9.67 -11.83 2.35
CA ARG A 102 -10.92 -11.87 1.57
C ARG A 102 -12.14 -12.15 2.45
N ARG A 103 -12.04 -13.05 3.41
CA ARG A 103 -13.13 -13.30 4.39
C ARG A 103 -13.49 -12.07 5.21
N ARG A 104 -12.52 -11.21 5.55
CA ARG A 104 -12.76 -9.96 6.28
C ARG A 104 -13.36 -8.85 5.42
N LEU A 105 -13.21 -8.95 4.10
CA LEU A 105 -13.76 -7.98 3.15
C LEU A 105 -15.19 -8.32 2.73
N LEU A 106 -15.56 -9.61 2.69
CA LEU A 106 -16.95 -10.09 2.56
C LEU A 106 -17.80 -9.60 3.74
#